data_AF-A0A2S6MD69-F1
#
_entry.id   AF-A0A2S6MD69-F1
#
_cell.length_a   1.000
_cell.length_b   1.000
_cell.length_c   1.000
_cell.angle_alpha   90.00
_cell.angle_beta   90.00
_cell.angle_gamma   90.00
#
_symmetry.space_group_name_H-M   'P 1'
#
loop_
_entity.id
_entity.type
_entity.pdbx_description
1 polymer ?
#
loop_
_entity_poly.entity_id
_entity_poly.type
_entity_poly.pdbx_seq_one_letter_code
_entity_poly.pdbx_strand_id
1 'polypeptide(L)'
;MLGEICHIAAASAQGPRYDATQSDEVRNGFDNLILLCPTHHKVVDADLEAYTVARLLKMKADHEKAATAVPDQQASDGALLILDNSVRSHNQSGGVTAQTVNAGTINLSGSSAADDRTTKAVERLWQIILDLKSAFSDLTFVDSILTPDELNRYFSGADSHPLFDSARIYRSQDVIIEKMKGANFAKGEMERPFVSPRLWAIFWCIQAIYGRTAMLYALSFKKRSYDDWRRDHGIDQHLRAVLPIKTVDEVRQQTHSLQSVLGLLESLFTDAARPSRSPWPPNIPLPLT
;
A
#
# COMPACT_ATOMS: atom_id res chain seq x y z
N MET A 1 9.80 -9.48 8.86
CA MET A 1 9.90 -8.65 10.09
C MET A 1 9.63 -7.21 9.64
N LEU A 2 8.65 -6.53 10.22
CA LEU A 2 8.32 -5.14 9.89
C LEU A 2 8.79 -4.25 11.07
N GLY A 3 9.45 -3.14 10.79
CA GLY A 3 9.85 -2.14 11.78
C GLY A 3 8.77 -1.05 11.94
N GLU A 4 8.77 -0.39 13.09
CA GLU A 4 7.92 0.75 13.45
C GLU A 4 8.78 2.01 13.52
N ILE A 5 8.27 3.12 12.98
CA ILE A 5 8.90 4.44 13.11
C ILE A 5 8.50 5.00 14.47
N CYS A 6 9.49 5.18 15.34
CA CYS A 6 9.31 5.60 16.72
C CYS A 6 9.90 6.99 16.92
N HIS A 7 9.30 7.77 17.82
CA HIS A 7 9.87 9.04 18.25
C HIS A 7 10.88 8.81 19.37
N ILE A 8 12.04 9.45 19.30
CA ILE A 8 13.06 9.41 20.35
C ILE A 8 12.57 10.20 21.57
N ALA A 9 12.14 11.45 21.36
CA ALA A 9 11.34 12.23 22.29
C ALA A 9 9.87 12.17 21.86
N ALA A 10 8.98 11.72 22.75
CA ALA A 10 7.60 11.41 22.38
C ALA A 10 6.85 12.57 21.72
N ALA A 11 5.95 12.24 20.80
CA ALA A 11 5.06 13.20 20.18
C ALA A 11 3.96 13.72 21.13
N SER A 12 3.52 12.89 22.08
CA SER A 12 2.48 13.21 23.05
C SER A 12 3.07 13.70 24.37
N ALA A 13 2.41 14.67 25.00
CA ALA A 13 2.80 15.24 26.29
C ALA A 13 2.88 14.22 27.43
N GLN A 14 2.13 13.13 27.35
CA GLN A 14 2.15 12.03 28.33
C GLN A 14 3.11 10.90 27.92
N GLY A 15 3.84 11.06 26.81
CA GLY A 15 4.68 10.01 26.26
C GLY A 15 6.09 9.96 26.86
N PRO A 16 6.80 8.84 26.66
CA PRO A 16 8.20 8.66 27.06
C PRO A 16 9.12 9.79 26.56
N ARG A 17 9.92 10.38 27.47
CA ARG A 17 10.93 11.39 27.12
C ARG A 17 10.36 12.63 26.40
N TYR A 18 9.09 12.97 26.64
CA TYR A 18 8.48 14.17 26.08
C TYR A 18 9.25 15.43 26.49
N ASP A 19 9.55 16.29 25.53
CA ASP A 19 10.16 17.60 25.74
C ASP A 19 9.18 18.71 25.35
N ALA A 20 8.72 19.47 26.36
CA ALA A 20 7.80 20.58 26.19
C ALA A 20 8.41 21.79 25.47
N THR A 21 9.75 21.86 25.40
CA THR A 21 10.48 22.97 24.76
C THR A 21 10.73 22.75 23.27
N GLN A 22 10.47 21.53 22.77
CA GLN A 22 10.62 21.15 21.37
C GLN A 22 9.46 21.68 20.52
N SER A 23 9.77 22.31 19.37
CA SER A 23 8.76 22.70 18.38
C SER A 23 8.18 21.49 17.65
N ASP A 24 6.99 21.63 17.06
CA ASP A 24 6.34 20.55 16.32
C ASP A 24 7.13 20.10 15.08
N GLU A 25 7.86 21.02 14.43
CA GLU A 25 8.74 20.69 13.29
C GLU A 25 9.91 19.81 13.73
N VAL A 26 10.54 20.12 14.86
CA VAL A 26 11.64 19.32 15.40
C VAL A 26 11.12 17.99 15.95
N ARG A 27 9.91 17.99 16.52
CA ARG A 27 9.26 16.80 17.07
C ARG A 27 8.94 15.77 15.99
N ASN A 28 8.47 16.19 14.82
CA ASN A 28 8.18 15.31 13.69
C ASN A 28 9.38 15.19 12.71
N GLY A 29 10.51 15.83 13.01
CA GLY A 29 11.68 15.86 12.17
C GLY A 29 12.43 14.51 12.14
N PHE A 30 13.11 14.24 11.03
CA PHE A 30 13.86 12.99 10.82
C PHE A 30 14.86 12.67 11.94
N ASP A 31 15.47 13.71 12.53
CA ASP A 31 16.44 13.57 13.62
C ASP A 31 15.82 13.00 14.90
N ASN A 32 14.52 13.19 15.11
CA ASN A 32 13.76 12.66 16.24
C ASN A 32 13.13 11.29 15.95
N LEU A 33 13.33 10.71 14.76
CA LEU A 33 12.74 9.43 14.36
C LEU A 33 13.78 8.31 14.32
N ILE A 34 13.42 7.14 14.86
CA ILE A 34 14.23 5.92 14.85
C ILE A 34 13.36 4.72 14.47
N LEU A 35 13.89 3.81 13.65
CA LEU A 35 13.20 2.59 13.24
C LEU A 35 13.51 1.45 14.21
N LEU A 36 12.50 0.88 14.87
CA LEU A 36 12.65 -0.21 15.84
C LEU A 36 11.71 -1.36 15.50
N CYS A 37 12.03 -2.60 15.85
CA CYS A 37 11.04 -3.67 15.76
C CYS A 37 10.01 -3.56 16.91
N PRO A 38 8.81 -4.15 16.79
CA PRO A 38 7.74 -4.01 17.80
C PRO A 38 8.16 -4.41 19.21
N THR A 39 9.07 -5.38 19.35
CA THR A 39 9.60 -5.81 20.64
C THR A 39 10.51 -4.74 21.26
N HIS A 40 11.47 -4.23 20.50
CA HIS A 40 12.44 -3.26 21.01
C HIS A 40 11.84 -1.88 21.22
N HIS A 41 10.80 -1.52 20.45
CA HIS A 41 10.00 -0.32 20.71
C HIS A 41 9.43 -0.32 22.14
N LYS A 42 8.80 -1.43 22.55
CA LYS A 42 8.25 -1.58 23.90
C LYS A 42 9.33 -1.57 25.00
N VAL A 43 10.48 -2.19 24.73
CA VAL A 43 11.60 -2.22 25.70
C VAL A 43 12.14 -0.81 25.95
N VAL A 44 12.36 -0.04 24.89
CA VAL A 44 12.87 1.34 24.97
C VAL A 44 11.90 2.26 25.70
N ASP A 45 10.59 2.05 25.54
CA ASP A 45 9.57 2.85 26.22
C ASP A 45 9.35 2.45 27.68
N ALA A 46 9.63 1.20 28.04
CA ALA A 46 9.50 0.70 29.41
C ALA A 46 10.67 1.12 30.33
N ASP A 47 11.87 1.32 29.77
CA ASP A 47 13.08 1.61 30.54
C ASP A 47 13.69 2.97 30.16
N LEU A 48 13.14 4.04 30.73
CA LEU A 48 13.53 5.42 30.44
C LEU A 48 14.93 5.77 30.96
N GLU A 49 15.39 5.08 32.00
CA GLU A 49 16.71 5.30 32.61
C GLU A 49 17.81 4.69 31.75
N ALA A 50 17.61 3.46 31.27
CA ALA A 50 18.58 2.82 30.38
C ALA A 50 18.56 3.45 28.98
N TYR A 51 17.40 3.87 28.47
CA TYR A 51 17.22 4.40 27.12
C TYR A 51 16.88 5.89 27.13
N THR A 52 17.87 6.70 27.49
CA THR A 52 17.80 8.16 27.41
C THR A 52 17.80 8.66 25.97
N VAL A 53 17.32 9.89 25.75
CA VAL A 53 17.34 10.57 24.42
C VAL A 53 18.74 10.54 23.81
N ALA A 54 19.76 10.89 24.59
CA ALA A 54 21.15 10.91 24.13
C ALA A 54 21.63 9.52 23.66
N ARG A 55 21.24 8.46 24.37
CA ARG A 55 21.58 7.08 23.98
C ARG A 55 20.89 6.67 22.68
N LEU A 56 19.60 6.99 22.54
CA LEU A 56 18.84 6.65 21.32
C LEU A 56 19.35 7.42 20.09
N LEU A 57 19.70 8.70 20.25
CA LEU A 57 20.37 9.47 19.19
C LEU A 57 21.71 8.86 18.80
N LYS A 58 22.49 8.41 19.79
CA LYS A 58 23.74 7.69 19.53
C LYS A 58 23.51 6.37 18.80
N MET A 59 22.52 5.59 19.20
CA MET A 59 22.16 4.32 18.53
C MET A 59 21.74 4.55 17.07
N LYS A 60 20.92 5.59 16.82
CA LYS A 60 20.54 6.02 15.47
C LYS A 60 21.78 6.38 14.64
N ALA A 61 22.63 7.28 15.15
CA ALA A 61 23.82 7.73 14.43
C ALA A 61 24.82 6.59 14.16
N ASP A 62 25.03 5.70 15.13
CA ASP A 62 25.92 4.54 14.97
C ASP A 62 25.37 3.57 13.90
N HIS A 63 24.05 3.37 13.85
CA HIS A 63 23.39 2.54 12.83
C HIS A 63 23.44 3.17 11.44
N GLU A 64 23.09 4.45 11.32
CA GLU A 64 23.09 5.20 10.06
C GLU A 64 24.51 5.31 9.47
N LYS A 65 25.54 5.41 10.32
CA LYS A 65 26.94 5.40 9.88
C LYS A 65 27.39 4.03 9.36
N ALA A 66 26.85 2.94 9.92
CA ALA A 66 27.12 1.58 9.48
C ALA A 66 26.24 1.16 8.29
N ALA A 67 25.17 1.91 8.00
CA ALA A 67 24.28 1.64 6.89
C ALA A 67 24.93 2.06 5.57
N THR A 68 25.12 1.10 4.67
CA THR A 68 25.47 1.40 3.28
C THR A 68 24.25 1.98 2.58
N ALA A 69 24.42 3.09 1.86
CA ALA A 69 23.37 3.61 1.00
C ALA A 69 22.93 2.53 0.01
N VAL A 70 21.68 2.08 0.14
CA VAL A 70 21.07 1.16 -0.82
C VAL A 70 20.45 2.03 -1.91
N PRO A 71 20.79 1.83 -3.20
CA PRO A 71 20.13 2.52 -4.29
C PRO A 71 18.61 2.33 -4.18
N ASP A 72 17.82 3.38 -4.41
CA ASP A 72 16.36 3.35 -4.28
C ASP A 72 15.72 2.17 -5.03
N GLN A 73 16.28 1.81 -6.19
CA GLN A 73 15.84 0.66 -6.97
C GLN A 73 16.00 -0.66 -6.18
N GLN A 74 17.14 -0.90 -5.53
CA GLN A 74 17.37 -2.10 -4.73
C GLN A 74 16.52 -2.11 -3.46
N ALA A 75 16.27 -0.95 -2.85
CA ALA A 75 15.36 -0.83 -1.71
C ALA A 75 13.91 -1.15 -2.12
N SER A 76 13.46 -0.66 -3.27
CA SER A 76 12.16 -0.95 -3.86
C SER A 76 11.99 -2.43 -4.20
N ASP A 77 12.99 -3.03 -4.86
CA ASP A 77 12.98 -4.45 -5.23
C ASP A 77 12.96 -5.33 -3.96
N GLY A 78 13.72 -4.96 -2.93
CA GLY A 78 13.71 -5.61 -1.62
C GLY A 78 12.36 -5.50 -0.90
N ALA A 79 11.72 -4.32 -0.90
CA ALA A 79 10.40 -4.14 -0.32
C ALA A 79 9.34 -5.00 -1.05
N LEU A 80 9.42 -5.07 -2.38
CA LEU A 80 8.53 -5.89 -3.18
C LEU A 80 8.72 -7.38 -2.89
N LEU A 81 9.97 -7.85 -2.72
CA LEU A 81 10.30 -9.22 -2.30
C LEU A 81 9.76 -9.55 -0.90
N ILE A 82 9.83 -8.61 0.05
CA ILE A 82 9.28 -8.78 1.39
C ILE A 82 7.74 -8.92 1.35
N LEU A 83 7.07 -8.14 0.49
CA LEU A 83 5.63 -8.25 0.28
C LEU A 83 5.23 -9.56 -0.39
N ASP A 84 6.06 -10.07 -1.29
CA ASP A 84 5.82 -11.30 -2.05
C ASP A 84 6.01 -12.56 -1.17
N ASN A 85 6.97 -12.54 -0.26
CA ASN A 85 7.31 -13.70 0.55
C ASN A 85 6.42 -13.83 1.80
N SER A 86 5.16 -14.21 1.60
CA SER A 86 4.23 -14.52 2.69
C SER A 86 4.59 -15.86 3.38
N VAL A 87 5.56 -15.83 4.30
CA VAL A 87 5.82 -16.97 5.18
C VAL A 87 4.66 -17.11 6.16
N ARG A 88 3.71 -18.00 5.86
CA ARG A 88 2.66 -18.41 6.80
C ARG A 88 3.20 -19.50 7.72
N SER A 89 3.53 -19.14 8.95
CA SER A 89 3.89 -20.13 9.97
C SER A 89 2.63 -20.78 10.55
N HIS A 90 2.46 -22.08 10.33
CA HIS A 90 1.43 -22.87 11.01
C HIS A 90 2.05 -23.64 12.19
N ASN A 91 1.49 -23.46 13.40
CA ASN A 91 1.77 -24.26 14.60
C ASN A 91 3.25 -24.55 14.91
N GLN A 92 4.11 -23.52 14.90
CA GLN A 92 5.47 -23.66 15.42
C GLN A 92 5.56 -23.12 16.85
N SER A 93 5.84 -24.00 17.81
CA SER A 93 6.37 -23.64 19.13
C SER A 93 7.90 -23.77 19.09
N GLY A 94 8.59 -22.67 19.42
CA GLY A 94 10.05 -22.57 19.40
C GLY A 94 10.58 -21.82 18.17
N GLY A 95 11.37 -20.77 18.42
CA GLY A 95 11.88 -19.87 17.37
C GLY A 95 12.87 -20.56 16.43
N VAL A 96 12.74 -20.26 15.13
CA VAL A 96 13.66 -20.76 14.10
C VAL A 96 14.92 -19.89 14.10
N THR A 97 15.99 -20.38 14.71
CA THR A 97 17.36 -19.98 14.33
C THR A 97 17.75 -20.71 13.04
N ALA A 98 18.40 -19.99 12.14
CA ALA A 98 18.64 -20.38 10.76
C ALA A 98 19.41 -21.70 10.60
N GLN A 99 19.05 -22.40 9.51
CA GLN A 99 19.70 -23.55 8.88
C GLN A 99 19.43 -24.94 9.50
N THR A 100 18.51 -25.66 8.83
CA THR A 100 18.11 -27.07 8.99
C THR A 100 16.87 -27.32 9.85
N VAL A 101 15.78 -27.72 9.20
CA VAL A 101 14.55 -28.22 9.85
C VAL A 101 14.61 -29.74 9.83
N ASN A 102 14.68 -30.37 11.01
CA ASN A 102 14.58 -31.81 11.15
C ASN A 102 13.18 -32.15 11.70
N ALA A 103 12.23 -32.44 10.80
CA ALA A 103 10.86 -32.76 11.18
C ALA A 103 10.67 -34.28 11.19
N GLY A 104 10.62 -34.88 12.38
CA GLY A 104 10.41 -36.33 12.54
C GLY A 104 8.99 -36.79 12.15
N THR A 105 8.01 -35.89 12.08
CA THR A 105 6.66 -36.20 11.58
C THR A 105 6.01 -34.91 11.07
N ILE A 106 5.65 -34.88 9.78
CA ILE A 106 4.88 -33.79 9.17
C ILE A 106 3.41 -34.24 9.14
N ASN A 107 2.60 -33.71 10.04
CA ASN A 107 1.15 -33.91 9.98
C ASN A 107 0.53 -32.95 8.97
N LEU A 108 0.25 -33.45 7.76
CA LEU A 108 -0.54 -32.75 6.74
C LEU A 108 -2.03 -32.96 7.01
N SER A 109 -2.62 -32.14 7.88
CA SER A 109 -4.08 -32.02 7.97
C SER A 109 -4.58 -31.13 6.83
N GLY A 110 -5.40 -31.70 5.94
CA GLY A 110 -5.92 -31.07 4.72
C GLY A 110 -6.62 -29.72 4.92
N SER A 111 -6.41 -28.84 3.94
CA SER A 111 -6.61 -27.39 3.94
C SER A 111 -8.01 -26.91 3.55
N SER A 112 -9.11 -27.62 3.82
CA SER A 112 -10.40 -27.26 3.18
C SER A 112 -11.04 -25.97 3.71
N ALA A 113 -11.03 -25.71 5.01
CA ALA A 113 -11.76 -24.57 5.60
C ALA A 113 -10.99 -23.23 5.56
N ALA A 114 -9.67 -23.26 5.73
CA ALA A 114 -8.83 -22.06 5.69
C ALA A 114 -8.63 -21.53 4.26
N ASP A 115 -8.60 -22.44 3.28
CA ASP A 115 -8.54 -22.10 1.86
C ASP A 115 -9.88 -21.52 1.35
N ASP A 116 -11.01 -22.02 1.86
CA ASP A 116 -12.35 -21.48 1.57
C ASP A 116 -12.52 -20.03 2.07
N ARG A 117 -12.05 -19.71 3.29
CA ARG A 117 -12.14 -18.33 3.81
C ARG A 117 -11.25 -17.35 3.05
N THR A 118 -10.06 -17.79 2.64
CA THR A 118 -9.12 -17.00 1.83
C THR A 118 -9.71 -16.72 0.46
N THR A 119 -10.27 -17.74 -0.19
CA THR A 119 -10.92 -17.63 -1.50
C THR A 119 -12.08 -16.63 -1.46
N LYS A 120 -12.98 -16.77 -0.48
CA LYS A 120 -14.09 -15.82 -0.27
C LYS A 120 -13.63 -14.39 0.02
N ALA A 121 -12.49 -14.22 0.70
CA ALA A 121 -11.93 -12.89 0.95
C ALA A 121 -11.47 -12.23 -0.35
N VAL A 122 -10.74 -12.97 -1.19
CA VAL A 122 -10.29 -12.51 -2.51
C VAL A 122 -11.48 -12.15 -3.40
N GLU A 123 -12.51 -13.00 -3.45
CA GLU A 123 -13.73 -12.74 -4.23
C GLU A 123 -14.45 -11.46 -3.80
N ARG A 124 -14.56 -11.21 -2.49
CA ARG A 124 -15.18 -9.98 -1.97
C ARG A 124 -14.37 -8.73 -2.30
N LEU A 125 -13.04 -8.81 -2.18
CA LEU A 125 -12.16 -7.70 -2.56
C LEU A 125 -12.23 -7.42 -4.07
N TRP A 126 -12.29 -8.48 -4.89
CA TRP A 126 -12.48 -8.34 -6.33
C TRP A 126 -13.83 -7.71 -6.66
N GLN A 127 -14.91 -8.11 -6.00
CA GLN A 127 -16.22 -7.49 -6.20
C GLN A 127 -16.19 -5.99 -5.87
N ILE A 128 -15.51 -5.59 -4.79
CA ILE A 128 -15.34 -4.16 -4.46
C ILE A 128 -14.57 -3.43 -5.57
N ILE A 129 -13.53 -4.04 -6.15
CA ILE A 129 -12.80 -3.46 -7.29
C ILE A 129 -13.72 -3.26 -8.49
N LEU A 130 -14.55 -4.25 -8.82
CA LEU A 130 -15.54 -4.16 -9.90
C LEU A 130 -16.58 -3.06 -9.65
N ASP A 131 -17.07 -2.95 -8.41
CA ASP A 131 -18.04 -1.93 -8.03
C ASP A 131 -17.42 -0.53 -8.12
N LEU A 132 -16.15 -0.35 -7.72
CA LEU A 132 -15.41 0.90 -7.90
C LEU A 132 -15.25 1.25 -9.37
N LYS A 133 -14.86 0.27 -10.20
CA LYS A 133 -14.70 0.45 -11.64
C LYS A 133 -16.00 0.90 -12.31
N SER A 134 -17.12 0.30 -11.93
CA SER A 134 -18.44 0.71 -12.38
C SER A 134 -18.75 2.14 -11.93
N ALA A 135 -18.57 2.41 -10.63
CA ALA A 135 -18.90 3.69 -10.01
C ALA A 135 -18.08 4.87 -10.59
N PHE A 136 -16.81 4.67 -10.95
CA PHE A 136 -15.88 5.70 -11.43
C PHE A 136 -15.56 5.58 -12.94
N SER A 137 -16.39 4.87 -13.69
CA SER A 137 -16.20 4.66 -15.14
C SER A 137 -16.15 5.97 -15.93
N ASP A 138 -16.93 6.96 -15.52
CA ASP A 138 -16.93 8.33 -16.04
C ASP A 138 -15.57 9.04 -15.89
N LEU A 139 -14.91 8.86 -14.75
CA LEU A 139 -13.58 9.43 -14.51
C LEU A 139 -12.54 8.86 -15.47
N THR A 140 -12.53 7.53 -15.60
CA THR A 140 -11.60 6.83 -16.51
C THR A 140 -11.90 7.12 -17.98
N PHE A 141 -13.17 7.33 -18.33
CA PHE A 141 -13.59 7.67 -19.68
C PHE A 141 -13.15 9.08 -20.08
N VAL A 142 -13.32 10.04 -19.18
CA VAL A 142 -12.91 11.43 -19.43
C VAL A 142 -11.39 11.54 -19.57
N ASP A 143 -10.62 10.87 -18.71
CA ASP A 143 -9.15 10.88 -18.79
C ASP A 143 -8.61 10.12 -20.01
N SER A 144 -9.32 9.10 -20.53
CA SER A 144 -8.84 8.33 -21.69
C SER A 144 -9.09 9.02 -23.03
N ILE A 145 -10.03 9.96 -23.09
CA ILE A 145 -10.39 10.67 -24.33
C ILE A 145 -9.62 11.99 -24.45
N LEU A 146 -9.32 12.65 -23.34
CA LEU A 146 -8.93 14.05 -23.36
C LEU A 146 -7.53 14.28 -22.85
N THR A 147 -6.89 15.25 -23.49
CA THR A 147 -5.58 15.71 -23.10
C THR A 147 -5.64 16.59 -21.84
N PRO A 148 -4.53 16.70 -21.08
CA PRO A 148 -4.46 17.62 -19.95
C PRO A 148 -4.81 19.08 -20.30
N ASP A 149 -4.47 19.53 -21.51
CA ASP A 149 -4.78 20.89 -21.97
C ASP A 149 -6.28 21.09 -22.24
N GLU A 150 -6.96 20.08 -22.81
CA GLU A 150 -8.42 20.09 -22.97
C GLU A 150 -9.14 20.07 -21.64
N LEU A 151 -8.68 19.25 -20.69
CA LEU A 151 -9.21 19.23 -19.33
C LEU A 151 -9.00 20.60 -18.65
N ASN A 152 -7.83 21.21 -18.82
CA ASN A 152 -7.57 22.53 -18.24
C ASN A 152 -8.48 23.63 -18.83
N ARG A 153 -8.72 23.63 -20.15
CA ARG A 153 -9.68 24.53 -20.79
C ARG A 153 -11.12 24.32 -20.29
N TYR A 154 -11.51 23.06 -20.06
CA TYR A 154 -12.80 22.73 -19.47
C TYR A 154 -12.92 23.24 -18.02
N PHE A 155 -11.97 22.90 -17.14
CA PHE A 155 -12.02 23.28 -15.73
C PHE A 155 -11.88 24.80 -15.50
N SER A 156 -11.14 25.49 -16.36
CA SER A 156 -11.07 26.96 -16.33
C SER A 156 -12.35 27.64 -16.80
N GLY A 157 -13.23 26.92 -17.51
CA GLY A 157 -14.46 27.41 -18.12
C GLY A 157 -14.22 28.12 -19.45
N ALA A 158 -13.04 27.94 -20.06
CA ALA A 158 -12.75 28.45 -21.39
C ALA A 158 -13.52 27.70 -22.48
N ASP A 159 -13.78 26.40 -22.26
CA ASP A 159 -14.56 25.54 -23.16
C ASP A 159 -15.65 24.77 -22.42
N SER A 160 -16.72 24.45 -23.15
CA SER A 160 -17.75 23.49 -22.75
C SER A 160 -17.85 22.39 -23.78
N HIS A 161 -17.93 21.14 -23.35
CA HIS A 161 -18.18 20.00 -24.24
C HIS A 161 -19.25 19.11 -23.61
N PRO A 162 -20.27 18.68 -24.37
CA PRO A 162 -21.34 17.81 -23.86
C PRO A 162 -20.85 16.50 -23.24
N LEU A 163 -19.68 16.00 -23.67
CA LEU A 163 -19.05 14.79 -23.11
C LEU A 163 -18.61 14.97 -21.64
N PHE A 164 -18.51 16.22 -21.16
CA PHE A 164 -18.05 16.54 -19.81
C PHE A 164 -19.16 16.66 -18.77
N ASP A 165 -20.43 16.52 -19.16
CA ASP A 165 -21.53 16.60 -18.19
C ASP A 165 -21.44 15.50 -17.12
N SER A 166 -20.85 14.36 -17.48
CA SER A 166 -20.51 13.29 -16.53
C SER A 166 -19.44 13.73 -15.51
N ALA A 167 -18.41 14.48 -15.93
CA ALA A 167 -17.39 14.99 -15.02
C ALA A 167 -17.93 16.07 -14.06
N ARG A 168 -18.99 16.79 -14.42
CA ARG A 168 -19.58 17.85 -13.58
C ARG A 168 -20.06 17.36 -12.22
N ILE A 169 -20.42 16.08 -12.11
CA ILE A 169 -20.92 15.50 -10.85
C ILE A 169 -19.87 15.61 -9.74
N TYR A 170 -18.57 15.59 -10.09
CA TYR A 170 -17.46 15.69 -9.14
C TYR A 170 -17.27 17.10 -8.56
N ARG A 171 -18.10 18.09 -8.95
CA ARG A 171 -18.09 19.42 -8.32
C ARG A 171 -18.44 19.34 -6.83
N SER A 172 -19.30 18.40 -6.44
CA SER A 172 -19.56 18.10 -5.04
C SER A 172 -18.69 16.94 -4.58
N GLN A 173 -18.00 17.12 -3.45
CA GLN A 173 -17.23 16.07 -2.81
C GLN A 173 -18.13 14.96 -2.24
N ASP A 174 -19.41 15.25 -1.99
CA ASP A 174 -20.37 14.28 -1.47
C ASP A 174 -20.60 13.12 -2.45
N VAL A 175 -20.61 13.41 -3.76
CA VAL A 175 -20.76 12.40 -4.82
C VAL A 175 -19.60 11.40 -4.76
N ILE A 176 -18.39 11.85 -4.44
CA ILE A 176 -17.22 10.97 -4.30
C ILE A 176 -17.43 10.03 -3.11
N ILE A 177 -17.86 10.58 -1.98
CA ILE A 177 -18.12 9.80 -0.76
C ILE A 177 -19.23 8.78 -1.01
N GLU A 178 -20.30 9.17 -1.70
CA GLU A 178 -21.42 8.29 -2.07
C GLU A 178 -20.97 7.17 -3.01
N LYS A 179 -20.20 7.49 -4.06
CA LYS A 179 -19.63 6.48 -4.98
C LYS A 179 -18.72 5.49 -4.24
N MET A 180 -17.83 5.97 -3.37
CA MET A 180 -16.98 5.11 -2.55
C MET A 180 -17.82 4.20 -1.65
N LYS A 181 -18.78 4.76 -0.91
CA LYS A 181 -19.69 4.00 -0.03
C LYS A 181 -20.52 2.98 -0.81
N GLY A 182 -21.04 3.35 -1.97
CA GLY A 182 -21.82 2.50 -2.86
C GLY A 182 -21.02 1.28 -3.35
N ALA A 183 -19.72 1.45 -3.57
CA ALA A 183 -18.80 0.37 -3.88
C ALA A 183 -18.36 -0.48 -2.66
N ASN A 184 -18.99 -0.29 -1.51
CA ASN A 184 -18.71 -1.05 -0.28
C ASN A 184 -17.23 -1.01 0.18
N PHE A 185 -16.49 0.06 -0.15
CA PHE A 185 -15.04 0.13 0.09
C PHE A 185 -14.63 -0.20 1.55
N ALA A 186 -15.41 0.28 2.52
CA ALA A 186 -15.16 0.11 3.95
C ALA A 186 -15.28 -1.35 4.42
N LYS A 187 -16.03 -2.19 3.71
CA LYS A 187 -16.14 -3.62 4.04
C LYS A 187 -14.86 -4.39 3.72
N GLY A 188 -13.98 -3.84 2.86
CA GLY A 188 -12.71 -4.46 2.51
C GLY A 188 -11.79 -4.69 3.72
N GLU A 189 -11.80 -3.83 4.74
CA GLU A 189 -10.93 -3.97 5.92
C GLU A 189 -11.16 -5.29 6.67
N MET A 190 -12.41 -5.80 6.65
CA MET A 190 -12.75 -7.08 7.29
C MET A 190 -12.07 -8.28 6.60
N GLU A 191 -11.62 -8.12 5.36
CA GLU A 191 -10.99 -9.16 4.56
C GLU A 191 -9.47 -9.16 4.71
N ARG A 192 -8.88 -8.07 5.21
CA ARG A 192 -7.42 -7.91 5.38
C ARG A 192 -6.72 -9.06 6.11
N PRO A 193 -7.26 -9.65 7.21
CA PRO A 193 -6.60 -10.76 7.90
C PRO A 193 -6.51 -12.06 7.09
N PHE A 194 -7.29 -12.18 6.01
CA PHE A 194 -7.46 -13.42 5.25
C PHE A 194 -6.71 -13.41 3.91
N VAL A 195 -6.03 -12.32 3.57
CA VAL A 195 -5.31 -12.17 2.29
C VAL A 195 -3.82 -11.90 2.51
N SER A 196 -3.00 -12.04 1.46
CA SER A 196 -1.58 -11.72 1.56
C SER A 196 -1.36 -10.20 1.70
N PRO A 197 -0.28 -9.75 2.37
CA PRO A 197 0.07 -8.33 2.46
C PRO A 197 0.20 -7.67 1.08
N ARG A 198 0.76 -8.39 0.09
CA ARG A 198 0.85 -7.94 -1.30
C ARG A 198 -0.52 -7.70 -1.93
N LEU A 199 -1.43 -8.68 -1.85
CA LEU A 199 -2.78 -8.56 -2.42
C LEU A 199 -3.55 -7.41 -1.76
N TRP A 200 -3.42 -7.28 -0.44
CA TRP A 200 -4.01 -6.16 0.31
C TRP A 200 -3.46 -4.80 -0.13
N ALA A 201 -2.13 -4.68 -0.29
CA ALA A 201 -1.51 -3.44 -0.73
C ALA A 201 -1.98 -3.02 -2.13
N ILE A 202 -2.12 -3.98 -3.06
CA ILE A 202 -2.63 -3.73 -4.42
C ILE A 202 -4.09 -3.26 -4.36
N PHE A 203 -4.94 -3.96 -3.62
CA PHE A 203 -6.34 -3.56 -3.40
C PHE A 203 -6.44 -2.12 -2.87
N TRP A 204 -5.67 -1.81 -1.82
CA TRP A 204 -5.65 -0.49 -1.22
C TRP A 204 -5.17 0.59 -2.20
N CYS A 205 -4.15 0.28 -3.01
CA CYS A 205 -3.65 1.17 -4.06
C CYS A 205 -4.74 1.50 -5.08
N ILE A 206 -5.50 0.50 -5.56
CA ILE A 206 -6.63 0.70 -6.47
C ILE A 206 -7.68 1.64 -5.84
N GLN A 207 -8.07 1.39 -4.59
CA GLN A 207 -9.03 2.24 -3.88
C GLN A 207 -8.55 3.70 -3.78
N ALA A 208 -7.27 3.87 -3.43
CA ALA A 208 -6.67 5.18 -3.27
C ALA A 208 -6.60 5.94 -4.59
N ILE A 209 -6.28 5.28 -5.71
CA ILE A 209 -6.23 5.92 -7.03
C ILE A 209 -7.60 6.44 -7.45
N TYR A 210 -8.67 5.64 -7.30
CA TYR A 210 -10.03 6.11 -7.59
C TYR A 210 -10.41 7.33 -6.73
N GLY A 211 -10.26 7.22 -5.41
CA GLY A 211 -10.63 8.29 -4.48
C GLY A 211 -9.82 9.57 -4.69
N ARG A 212 -8.50 9.46 -4.84
CA ARG A 212 -7.62 10.63 -5.04
C ARG A 212 -7.88 11.31 -6.36
N THR A 213 -7.99 10.56 -7.45
CA THR A 213 -8.25 11.14 -8.78
C THR A 213 -9.59 11.87 -8.81
N ALA A 214 -10.65 11.28 -8.23
CA ALA A 214 -11.94 11.94 -8.10
C ALA A 214 -11.86 13.23 -7.24
N MET A 215 -11.06 13.21 -6.17
CA MET A 215 -10.82 14.40 -5.35
C MET A 215 -10.06 15.49 -6.11
N LEU A 216 -9.09 15.12 -6.95
CA LEU A 216 -8.38 16.07 -7.82
C LEU A 216 -9.35 16.75 -8.81
N TYR A 217 -10.36 16.04 -9.31
CA TYR A 217 -11.42 16.66 -10.14
C TYR A 217 -12.24 17.68 -9.34
N ALA A 218 -12.63 17.33 -8.11
CA ALA A 218 -13.34 18.27 -7.23
C ALA A 218 -12.50 19.51 -6.93
N LEU A 219 -11.20 19.34 -6.69
CA LEU A 219 -10.25 20.44 -6.50
C LEU A 219 -10.06 21.26 -7.78
N SER A 220 -10.04 20.61 -8.95
CA SER A 220 -9.89 21.27 -10.25
C SER A 220 -11.05 22.23 -10.52
N PHE A 221 -12.29 21.84 -10.18
CA PHE A 221 -13.44 22.74 -10.24
C PHE A 221 -13.31 23.94 -9.29
N LYS A 222 -12.81 23.74 -8.07
CA LYS A 222 -12.62 24.81 -7.08
C LYS A 222 -11.52 25.79 -7.53
N LYS A 223 -10.42 25.27 -8.07
CA LYS A 223 -9.25 26.06 -8.54
C LYS A 223 -9.44 26.67 -9.92
N ARG A 224 -10.41 26.19 -10.70
CA ARG A 224 -10.58 26.52 -12.12
C ARG A 224 -9.33 26.23 -12.96
N SER A 225 -8.66 25.14 -12.62
CA SER A 225 -7.44 24.65 -13.27
C SER A 225 -7.39 23.14 -13.10
N TYR A 226 -6.99 22.41 -14.14
CA TYR A 226 -6.88 20.95 -14.05
C TYR A 226 -5.69 20.55 -13.17
N ASP A 227 -5.94 19.77 -12.13
CA ASP A 227 -4.92 19.08 -11.34
C ASP A 227 -4.70 17.66 -11.92
N ASP A 228 -3.62 17.48 -12.69
CA ASP A 228 -3.27 16.21 -13.33
C ASP A 228 -2.85 15.16 -12.30
N TRP A 229 -3.58 14.03 -12.27
CA TRP A 229 -3.30 12.90 -11.39
C TRP A 229 -1.90 12.32 -11.59
N ARG A 230 -1.35 12.44 -12.80
CA ARG A 230 0.02 12.00 -13.12
C ARG A 230 1.06 12.79 -12.34
N ARG A 231 0.73 13.97 -11.82
CA ARG A 231 1.62 14.82 -11.01
C ARG A 231 1.33 14.77 -9.52
N ASP A 232 0.28 14.07 -9.09
CA ASP A 232 -0.09 13.98 -7.68
C ASP A 232 0.89 13.13 -6.88
N HIS A 233 1.40 13.69 -5.79
CA HIS A 233 2.38 13.03 -4.93
C HIS A 233 1.81 11.80 -4.22
N GLY A 234 0.53 11.84 -3.81
CA GLY A 234 -0.05 10.69 -3.11
C GLY A 234 -0.35 9.52 -4.04
N ILE A 235 -0.74 9.77 -5.30
CA ILE A 235 -0.86 8.71 -6.30
C ILE A 235 0.51 8.08 -6.56
N ASP A 236 1.56 8.87 -6.70
CA ASP A 236 2.94 8.36 -6.82
C ASP A 236 3.32 7.46 -5.63
N GLN A 237 3.05 7.91 -4.40
CA GLN A 237 3.31 7.13 -3.19
C GLN A 237 2.57 5.79 -3.19
N HIS A 238 1.29 5.78 -3.56
CA HIS A 238 0.49 4.55 -3.64
C HIS A 238 0.99 3.59 -4.73
N LEU A 239 1.38 4.12 -5.90
CA LEU A 239 1.93 3.31 -6.98
C LEU A 239 3.28 2.70 -6.59
N ARG A 240 4.21 3.47 -6.02
CA ARG A 240 5.52 2.99 -5.57
C ARG A 240 5.44 1.94 -4.47
N ALA A 241 4.34 1.89 -3.72
CA ALA A 241 4.13 0.86 -2.71
C ALA A 241 3.88 -0.54 -3.30
N VAL A 242 3.48 -0.63 -4.57
CA VAL A 242 3.08 -1.90 -5.22
C VAL A 242 3.72 -2.16 -6.58
N LEU A 243 4.41 -1.16 -7.14
CA LEU A 243 5.09 -1.21 -8.44
C LEU A 243 6.58 -0.84 -8.30
N PRO A 244 7.46 -1.42 -9.15
CA PRO A 244 8.83 -0.95 -9.29
C PRO A 244 8.88 0.51 -9.75
N ILE A 245 9.89 1.26 -9.28
CA ILE A 245 10.06 2.70 -9.57
C ILE A 245 10.01 2.99 -11.08
N LYS A 246 10.73 2.23 -11.91
CA LYS A 246 10.73 2.40 -13.37
C LYS A 246 9.33 2.28 -13.97
N THR A 247 8.54 1.33 -13.50
CA THR A 247 7.16 1.14 -13.95
C THR A 247 6.29 2.32 -13.52
N VAL A 248 6.50 2.88 -12.31
CA VAL A 248 5.79 4.09 -11.87
C VAL A 248 6.13 5.28 -12.77
N ASP A 249 7.41 5.48 -13.08
CA ASP A 249 7.87 6.58 -13.94
C ASP A 249 7.31 6.44 -15.38
N GLU A 250 7.15 5.21 -15.88
CA GLU A 250 6.51 4.92 -17.17
C GLU A 250 5.00 5.19 -17.15
N VAL A 251 4.25 4.62 -16.20
CA VAL A 251 2.77 4.74 -16.17
C VAL A 251 2.28 6.15 -15.84
N ARG A 252 3.15 7.01 -15.29
CA ARG A 252 2.85 8.43 -15.03
C ARG A 252 3.16 9.34 -16.22
N GLN A 253 3.67 8.80 -17.34
CA GLN A 253 3.80 9.58 -18.57
C GLN A 253 2.42 9.91 -19.15
N GLN A 254 2.32 11.05 -19.84
CA GLN A 254 1.05 11.54 -20.42
C GLN A 254 0.43 10.58 -21.46
N THR A 255 1.22 9.66 -22.01
CA THR A 255 0.78 8.62 -22.94
C THR A 255 -0.13 7.58 -22.30
N HIS A 256 -0.07 7.41 -20.97
CA HIS A 256 -0.87 6.43 -20.25
C HIS A 256 -2.12 7.08 -19.67
N SER A 257 -3.26 6.42 -19.90
CA SER A 257 -4.53 6.77 -19.27
C SER A 257 -4.63 6.17 -17.86
N LEU A 258 -5.46 6.76 -17.03
CA LEU A 258 -5.87 6.22 -15.74
C LEU A 258 -6.41 4.80 -15.87
N GLN A 259 -7.14 4.52 -16.95
CA GLN A 259 -7.65 3.19 -17.27
C GLN A 259 -6.51 2.17 -17.46
N SER A 260 -5.41 2.56 -18.11
CA SER A 260 -4.24 1.70 -18.30
C SER A 260 -3.56 1.36 -16.97
N VAL A 261 -3.43 2.34 -16.07
CA VAL A 261 -2.83 2.12 -14.74
C VAL A 261 -3.71 1.23 -13.87
N LEU A 262 -5.02 1.48 -13.84
CA LEU A 262 -5.97 0.64 -13.11
C LEU A 262 -5.99 -0.79 -13.68
N GLY A 263 -5.93 -0.95 -15.00
CA GLY A 263 -5.81 -2.27 -15.64
C GLY A 263 -4.54 -3.03 -15.26
N LEU A 264 -3.41 -2.34 -15.13
CA LEU A 264 -2.17 -2.95 -14.61
C LEU A 264 -2.33 -3.44 -13.17
N LEU A 265 -2.94 -2.62 -12.30
CA LEU A 265 -3.17 -2.97 -10.91
C LEU A 265 -4.18 -4.12 -10.76
N GLU A 266 -5.23 -4.15 -11.59
CA GLU A 266 -6.17 -5.28 -11.69
C GLU A 266 -5.43 -6.57 -12.08
N SER A 267 -4.52 -6.52 -13.06
CA SER A 267 -3.69 -7.67 -13.42
C SER A 267 -2.84 -8.13 -12.25
N LEU A 268 -2.16 -7.21 -11.55
CA LEU A 268 -1.34 -7.54 -10.38
C LEU A 268 -2.17 -8.14 -9.25
N PHE A 269 -3.39 -7.65 -9.04
CA PHE A 269 -4.30 -8.20 -8.05
C PHE A 269 -4.66 -9.64 -8.37
N THR A 270 -5.05 -9.92 -9.63
CA THR A 270 -5.41 -11.28 -10.06
C THR A 270 -4.22 -12.23 -10.05
N ASP A 271 -3.01 -11.77 -10.35
CA ASP A 271 -1.79 -12.57 -10.24
C ASP A 271 -1.43 -12.88 -8.78
N ALA A 272 -1.52 -11.89 -7.89
CA ALA A 272 -1.31 -12.08 -6.45
C ALA A 272 -2.39 -12.96 -5.80
N ALA A 273 -3.57 -13.06 -6.42
CA ALA A 273 -4.67 -13.91 -5.99
C ALA A 273 -4.52 -15.38 -6.39
N ARG A 274 -3.63 -15.71 -7.35
CA ARG A 274 -3.45 -17.11 -7.77
C ARG A 274 -2.80 -17.90 -6.63
N PRO A 275 -3.31 -19.11 -6.30
CA PRO A 275 -2.62 -19.99 -5.38
C PRO A 275 -1.23 -20.31 -5.93
N SER A 276 -0.19 -20.23 -5.08
CA SER A 276 1.16 -20.60 -5.48
C SER A 276 1.16 -22.02 -6.02
N ARG A 277 1.44 -22.20 -7.32
CA ARG A 277 1.69 -23.56 -7.85
C ARG A 277 2.90 -24.11 -7.11
N SER A 278 2.72 -25.24 -6.43
CA SER A 278 3.82 -25.99 -5.83
C SER A 278 4.91 -26.21 -6.90
N PRO A 279 6.18 -25.87 -6.64
CA PRO A 279 7.27 -26.10 -7.59
C PRO A 279 7.64 -27.58 -7.71
N TRP A 280 6.99 -28.47 -6.96
CA TRP A 280 7.29 -29.90 -6.96
C TRP A 280 6.54 -30.63 -8.07
N PRO A 281 7.22 -31.44 -8.91
CA PRO A 281 6.55 -32.28 -9.89
C PRO A 281 5.64 -33.31 -9.18
N PRO A 282 4.55 -33.76 -9.83
CA PRO A 282 3.65 -34.74 -9.25
C PRO A 282 4.42 -36.02 -8.86
N ASN A 283 4.19 -36.49 -7.63
CA ASN A 283 4.80 -37.67 -7.02
C ASN A 283 5.06 -38.79 -8.03
N ILE A 284 6.33 -39.09 -8.29
CA ILE A 284 6.73 -40.34 -8.93
C ILE A 284 6.61 -41.43 -7.84
N PRO A 285 5.80 -42.48 -8.04
CA PRO A 285 5.74 -43.57 -7.07
C PRO A 285 7.08 -44.30 -7.04
N LEU A 286 7.70 -44.40 -5.86
CA LEU A 286 8.88 -45.22 -5.66
C LEU A 286 8.54 -46.71 -5.89
N PRO A 287 9.41 -47.48 -6.55
CA PRO A 287 9.18 -48.91 -6.73
C PRO A 287 9.29 -49.61 -5.37
N LEU A 288 8.27 -50.40 -5.07
CA LEU A 288 8.29 -51.35 -3.96
C LEU A 288 9.36 -52.40 -4.24
N THR A 289 10.34 -52.51 -3.33
CA THR A 289 11.23 -53.68 -3.19
C THR A 289 10.93 -54.38 -1.89
#